data_AF-A0A9N9AJW4-F1
#
_entry.id   AF-A0A9N9AJW4-F1
#
_cell.length_a   1.000
_cell.length_b   1.000
_cell.length_c   1.000
_cell.angle_alpha   90.00
_cell.angle_beta   90.00
_cell.angle_gamma   90.00
#
_symmetry.space_group_name_H-M   'P 1'
#
loop_
_entity.id
_entity.type
_entity.pdbx_description
1 polymer ?
#
loop_
_entity_poly.entity_id
_entity_poly.type
_entity_poly.pdbx_seq_one_letter_code
_entity_poly.pdbx_strand_id
1 'polypeptide(L)'
;MVNIFKANQREKEIDAARCKGNWNAIPELARKYRKHILEQTVLAELALVKAIEKTKEIYDNDSPNRITMPTTVDESLVSDVFAKLESALSQASGQEKETLSTNFVPSQIPVGYNFVLIIQGLAIKGMAQETFGNFDGADGAIAYYDQVVALLAQYSGEKQEQLANWTEDVLYRASLLKVRLGDVRGALQAFRTYQHYSTSSWGEKFRLNKRAVIFMNFIKFLSKTYQEKTYIPPSEPTAFTLNEQSAIYTPHTFRVELTSLHTLYENVLYQITSFPKAGEINRRVLEMVDQIMSDWVVLNGGTTTEMRGLVEVRSLLIF
;
A
#
# COMPACT_ATOMS: atom_id res chain seq x y z
N MET A 1 28.75 -15.91 29.61
CA MET A 1 28.05 -14.60 29.49
C MET A 1 28.42 -13.81 28.25
N VAL A 2 29.71 -13.56 27.94
CA VAL A 2 30.13 -12.74 26.77
C VAL A 2 29.64 -13.28 25.40
N ASN A 3 29.56 -14.61 25.24
CA ASN A 3 29.14 -15.23 23.97
C ASN A 3 27.62 -15.10 23.71
N ILE A 4 26.81 -15.11 24.76
CA ILE A 4 25.34 -14.93 24.69
C ILE A 4 25.00 -13.49 24.34
N PHE A 5 25.69 -12.52 24.95
CA PHE A 5 25.50 -11.10 24.64
C PHE A 5 25.82 -10.78 23.17
N LYS A 6 26.92 -11.34 22.64
CA LYS A 6 27.29 -11.18 21.22
C LYS A 6 26.30 -11.87 20.27
N ALA A 7 25.72 -13.01 20.66
CA ALA A 7 24.68 -13.65 19.88
C ALA A 7 23.41 -12.79 19.83
N ASN A 8 22.90 -12.33 20.97
CA ASN A 8 21.71 -11.48 21.04
C ASN A 8 21.88 -10.16 20.29
N GLN A 9 23.08 -9.58 20.30
CA GLN A 9 23.38 -8.38 19.54
C GLN A 9 23.30 -8.61 18.02
N ARG A 10 23.81 -9.74 17.53
CA ARG A 10 23.74 -10.11 16.10
C ARG A 10 22.32 -10.39 15.64
N GLU A 11 21.51 -10.99 16.49
CA GLU A 11 20.08 -11.20 16.17
C GLU A 11 19.37 -9.88 15.93
N LYS A 12 19.63 -8.87 16.76
CA LYS A 12 19.12 -7.50 16.55
C LYS A 12 19.68 -6.85 15.29
N GLU A 13 20.94 -7.09 14.94
CA GLU A 13 21.54 -6.58 13.70
C GLU A 13 20.93 -7.22 12.45
N ILE A 14 20.67 -8.53 12.48
CA ILE A 14 19.96 -9.26 11.42
C ILE A 14 18.54 -8.73 11.28
N ASP A 15 17.81 -8.61 12.39
CA ASP A 15 16.45 -8.06 12.42
C ASP A 15 16.41 -6.65 11.82
N ALA A 16 17.26 -5.75 12.29
CA ALA A 16 17.36 -4.39 11.78
C ALA A 16 17.74 -4.33 10.29
N ALA A 17 18.62 -5.23 9.83
CA ALA A 17 19.00 -5.32 8.41
C ALA A 17 17.83 -5.78 7.54
N ARG A 18 17.07 -6.79 7.99
CA ARG A 18 15.86 -7.27 7.29
C ARG A 18 14.78 -6.19 7.25
N CYS A 19 14.49 -5.53 8.37
CA CYS A 19 13.53 -4.41 8.44
C CYS A 19 13.86 -3.27 7.46
N LYS A 20 15.15 -2.98 7.27
CA LYS A 20 15.64 -1.96 6.35
C LYS A 20 15.80 -2.44 4.90
N GLY A 21 15.53 -3.72 4.61
CA GLY A 21 15.80 -4.28 3.28
C GLY A 21 17.28 -4.28 2.88
N ASN A 22 18.22 -4.23 3.84
CA ASN A 22 19.65 -4.27 3.56
C ASN A 22 20.12 -5.71 3.32
N TRP A 23 19.62 -6.32 2.24
CA TRP A 23 19.84 -7.71 1.87
C TRP A 23 21.32 -8.04 1.59
N ASN A 24 22.13 -7.04 1.25
CA ASN A 24 23.56 -7.21 0.99
C ASN A 24 24.38 -7.52 2.26
N ALA A 25 23.95 -7.01 3.42
CA ALA A 25 24.64 -7.27 4.70
C ALA A 25 24.31 -8.66 5.30
N ILE A 26 23.19 -9.23 4.87
CA ILE A 26 22.60 -10.44 5.45
C ILE A 26 23.52 -11.68 5.40
N PRO A 27 24.22 -12.02 4.29
CA PRO A 27 25.09 -13.20 4.24
C PRO A 27 26.19 -13.20 5.29
N GLU A 28 26.83 -12.05 5.51
CA GLU A 28 27.92 -11.91 6.47
C GLU A 28 27.44 -11.96 7.91
N LEU A 29 26.27 -11.38 8.19
CA LEU A 29 25.65 -11.41 9.51
C LEU A 29 25.18 -12.83 9.88
N ALA A 30 24.55 -13.54 8.94
CA ALA A 30 24.06 -14.89 9.13
C ALA A 30 25.19 -15.90 9.41
N ARG A 31 26.27 -15.87 8.61
CA ARG A 31 27.43 -16.77 8.78
C ARG A 31 28.09 -16.64 10.16
N LYS A 32 28.04 -15.45 10.76
CA LYS A 32 28.64 -15.15 12.08
C LYS A 32 27.76 -15.56 13.26
N TYR A 33 26.48 -15.86 13.05
CA TYR A 33 25.53 -16.21 14.12
C TYR A 33 25.52 -17.71 14.46
N ARG A 34 25.74 -18.61 13.48
CA ARG A 34 25.83 -20.08 13.66
C ARG A 34 24.68 -20.74 14.45
N LYS A 35 23.42 -20.29 14.26
CA LYS A 35 22.23 -21.13 14.58
C LYS A 35 21.67 -21.66 13.27
N HIS A 36 21.59 -22.99 13.15
CA HIS A 36 21.22 -23.68 11.90
C HIS A 36 19.91 -23.18 11.29
N ILE A 37 18.85 -22.96 12.09
CA ILE A 37 17.52 -22.60 11.57
C ILE A 37 17.45 -21.14 11.10
N LEU A 38 17.97 -20.18 11.89
CA LEU A 38 17.93 -18.76 11.51
C LEU A 38 18.81 -18.48 10.29
N GLU A 39 19.99 -19.10 10.22
CA GLU A 39 20.88 -18.97 9.05
C GLU A 39 20.22 -19.51 7.78
N GLN A 40 19.59 -20.70 7.85
CA GLN A 40 18.89 -21.30 6.71
C GLN A 40 17.71 -20.43 6.22
N THR A 41 16.86 -19.98 7.13
CA THR A 41 15.66 -19.19 6.79
C THR A 41 16.01 -17.83 6.20
N VAL A 42 17.02 -17.15 6.76
CA VAL A 42 17.47 -15.84 6.29
C VAL A 42 18.17 -15.93 4.92
N LEU A 43 18.94 -17.00 4.66
CA LEU A 43 19.56 -17.22 3.35
C LEU A 43 18.52 -17.64 2.29
N ALA A 44 17.50 -18.40 2.68
CA ALA A 44 16.38 -18.76 1.82
C ALA A 44 15.60 -17.50 1.37
N GLU A 45 15.30 -16.60 2.30
CA GLU A 45 14.67 -15.32 2.01
C GLU A 45 15.51 -14.46 1.05
N LEU A 46 16.82 -14.36 1.27
CA LEU A 46 17.72 -13.63 0.37
C LEU A 46 17.67 -14.19 -1.07
N ALA A 47 17.62 -15.52 -1.22
CA ALA A 47 17.52 -16.15 -2.53
C ALA A 47 16.20 -15.79 -3.22
N LEU A 48 15.09 -15.76 -2.47
CA LEU A 48 13.78 -15.35 -2.98
C LEU A 48 13.78 -13.88 -3.44
N VAL A 49 14.31 -12.97 -2.62
CA VAL A 49 14.41 -11.54 -2.97
C VAL A 49 15.18 -11.36 -4.29
N LYS A 50 16.33 -12.04 -4.43
CA LYS A 50 17.14 -11.98 -5.66
C LYS A 50 16.45 -12.56 -6.89
N ALA A 51 15.58 -13.56 -6.71
CA ALA A 51 14.79 -14.12 -7.81
C ALA A 51 13.73 -13.12 -8.31
N ILE A 52 13.19 -12.30 -7.40
CA ILE A 52 12.13 -11.33 -7.67
C ILE A 52 12.68 -9.98 -8.17
N GLU A 53 13.89 -9.57 -7.77
CA GLU A 53 14.50 -8.26 -8.12
C GLU A 53 14.59 -7.96 -9.64
N LYS A 54 14.41 -8.96 -10.51
CA LYS A 54 14.45 -8.79 -11.97
C LYS A 54 13.11 -8.49 -12.62
N THR A 55 11.99 -8.49 -11.88
CA THR A 55 10.66 -8.27 -12.46
C THR A 55 10.32 -6.79 -12.47
N LYS A 56 10.19 -6.20 -13.67
CA LYS A 56 9.72 -4.82 -13.83
C LYS A 56 8.20 -4.80 -13.81
N GLU A 57 7.63 -4.31 -12.72
CA GLU A 57 6.19 -4.17 -12.58
C GLU A 57 5.73 -2.80 -13.12
N ILE A 58 4.76 -2.81 -14.03
CA ILE A 58 4.17 -1.61 -14.62
C ILE A 58 2.71 -1.55 -14.17
N TYR A 59 2.44 -0.73 -13.15
CA TYR A 59 1.10 -0.53 -12.58
C TYR A 59 0.31 0.59 -13.27
N ASP A 60 0.88 1.19 -14.31
CA ASP A 60 0.42 2.47 -14.84
C ASP A 60 -1.02 2.46 -15.38
N ASN A 61 -1.53 1.27 -15.72
CA ASN A 61 -2.87 1.07 -16.29
C ASN A 61 -3.84 0.36 -15.32
N ASP A 62 -3.48 0.29 -14.04
CA ASP A 62 -4.34 -0.35 -13.05
C ASP A 62 -5.60 0.47 -12.78
N SER A 63 -6.68 -0.24 -12.52
CA SER A 63 -8.00 0.30 -12.21
C SER A 63 -8.72 -0.64 -11.25
N PRO A 64 -9.85 -0.22 -10.64
CA PRO A 64 -10.65 -1.10 -9.82
C PRO A 64 -10.97 -2.43 -10.49
N ASN A 65 -11.22 -2.45 -11.80
CA ASN A 65 -11.56 -3.66 -12.54
C ASN A 65 -10.36 -4.49 -13.00
N ARG A 66 -9.14 -3.93 -12.96
CA ARG A 66 -7.92 -4.59 -13.41
C ARG A 66 -6.77 -4.14 -12.55
N ILE A 67 -6.40 -4.98 -11.58
CA ILE A 67 -5.27 -4.77 -10.68
C ILE A 67 -4.17 -5.74 -11.12
N THR A 68 -2.98 -5.23 -11.42
CA THR A 68 -1.87 -6.04 -11.90
C THR A 68 -1.34 -6.90 -10.76
N MET A 69 -1.23 -8.21 -10.98
CA MET A 69 -0.59 -9.13 -10.03
C MET A 69 0.93 -9.09 -10.14
N PRO A 70 1.67 -9.30 -9.04
CA PRO A 70 3.10 -9.50 -9.11
C PRO A 70 3.43 -10.66 -10.05
N THR A 71 4.57 -10.55 -10.72
CA THR A 71 4.99 -11.59 -11.67
C THR A 71 5.24 -12.90 -10.92
N THR A 72 4.62 -13.99 -11.37
CA THR A 72 4.94 -15.34 -10.87
C THR A 72 6.38 -15.68 -11.18
N VAL A 73 7.13 -16.01 -10.13
CA VAL A 73 8.51 -16.51 -10.25
C VAL A 73 8.46 -17.94 -10.78
N ASP A 74 9.39 -18.28 -11.65
CA ASP A 74 9.58 -19.65 -12.13
C ASP A 74 9.85 -20.58 -10.93
N GLU A 75 9.07 -21.65 -10.83
CA GLU A 75 9.16 -22.64 -9.74
C GLU A 75 10.58 -23.22 -9.61
N SER A 76 11.28 -23.40 -10.74
CA SER A 76 12.65 -23.93 -10.76
C SER A 76 13.67 -23.01 -10.06
N LEU A 77 13.40 -21.71 -9.98
CA LEU A 77 14.26 -20.74 -9.29
C LEU A 77 14.03 -20.72 -7.78
N VAL A 78 12.91 -21.29 -7.31
CA VAL A 78 12.48 -21.25 -5.90
C VAL A 78 12.37 -22.64 -5.28
N SER A 79 12.49 -23.73 -6.03
CA SER A 79 12.42 -25.11 -5.52
C SER A 79 13.42 -25.36 -4.38
N ASP A 80 14.65 -24.88 -4.54
CA ASP A 80 15.71 -25.00 -3.52
C ASP A 80 15.40 -24.16 -2.27
N VAL A 81 14.67 -23.05 -2.44
CA VAL A 81 14.23 -22.20 -1.34
C VAL A 81 13.13 -22.90 -0.56
N PHE A 82 12.14 -23.47 -1.25
CA PHE A 82 11.07 -24.25 -0.63
C PHE A 82 11.61 -25.43 0.17
N ALA A 83 12.51 -26.24 -0.41
CA ALA A 83 13.11 -27.37 0.28
C ALA A 83 13.87 -26.96 1.57
N LYS A 84 14.57 -25.81 1.53
CA LYS A 84 15.26 -25.27 2.72
C LYS A 84 14.28 -24.80 3.80
N LEU A 85 13.19 -24.15 3.40
CA LEU A 85 12.14 -23.71 4.32
C LEU A 85 11.41 -24.90 4.94
N GLU A 86 11.04 -25.92 4.15
CA GLU A 86 10.43 -27.15 4.66
C GLU A 86 11.34 -27.90 5.64
N SER A 87 12.63 -28.00 5.33
CA SER A 87 13.62 -28.57 6.26
C SER A 87 13.68 -27.77 7.57
N ALA A 88 13.73 -26.43 7.50
CA ALA A 88 13.73 -25.57 8.69
C ALA A 88 12.44 -25.73 9.51
N LEU A 89 11.28 -25.85 8.86
CA LEU A 89 9.97 -26.08 9.49
C LEU A 89 9.89 -27.45 10.18
N SER A 90 10.47 -28.49 9.58
CA SER A 90 10.50 -29.83 10.17
C SER A 90 11.33 -29.87 11.47
N GLN A 91 12.35 -29.00 11.57
CA GLN A 91 13.24 -28.87 12.72
C GLN A 91 12.70 -27.91 13.80
N ALA A 92 11.66 -27.13 13.47
CA ALA A 92 11.01 -26.18 14.38
C ALA A 92 10.11 -26.88 15.41
N SER A 93 10.13 -26.40 16.65
CA SER A 93 9.39 -26.94 17.81
C SER A 93 8.01 -26.29 17.99
N GLY A 94 7.13 -26.88 18.81
CA GLY A 94 5.67 -26.67 18.80
C GLY A 94 5.14 -25.22 18.78
N GLN A 95 5.75 -24.28 19.50
CA GLN A 95 5.34 -22.86 19.49
C GLN A 95 5.57 -22.18 18.13
N GLU A 96 6.58 -22.61 17.37
CA GLU A 96 6.94 -22.07 16.04
C GLU A 96 5.98 -22.58 14.94
N LYS A 97 5.27 -23.69 15.19
CA LYS A 97 4.26 -24.25 14.29
C LYS A 97 2.88 -23.59 14.46
N GLU A 98 2.57 -23.10 15.66
CA GLU A 98 1.30 -22.42 15.96
C GLU A 98 1.22 -21.04 15.27
N THR A 99 2.36 -20.35 15.11
CA THR A 99 2.54 -19.10 14.34
C THR A 99 2.25 -19.21 12.84
N LEU A 100 2.10 -20.43 12.30
CA LEU A 100 1.90 -20.69 10.86
C LEU A 100 0.45 -21.04 10.51
N SER A 101 -0.45 -21.09 11.51
CA SER A 101 -1.88 -21.28 11.32
C SER A 101 -2.46 -20.22 10.37
N THR A 102 -3.40 -20.63 9.51
CA THR A 102 -4.08 -19.72 8.58
C THR A 102 -4.78 -18.55 9.28
N ASN A 103 -5.14 -18.74 10.56
CA ASN A 103 -5.87 -17.79 11.41
C ASN A 103 -5.00 -17.21 12.54
N PHE A 104 -3.68 -17.16 12.37
CA PHE A 104 -2.79 -16.68 13.42
C PHE A 104 -3.09 -15.22 13.81
N VAL A 105 -3.59 -15.04 15.03
CA VAL A 105 -3.62 -13.77 15.75
C VAL A 105 -2.57 -13.90 16.86
N PRO A 106 -1.47 -13.14 16.82
CA PRO A 106 -0.49 -13.17 17.90
C PRO A 106 -1.15 -12.85 19.24
N SER A 107 -0.89 -13.66 20.26
CA SER A 107 -1.30 -13.34 21.65
C SER A 107 -0.61 -12.07 22.17
N GLN A 108 0.56 -11.72 21.60
CA GLN A 108 1.23 -10.44 21.73
C GLN A 108 1.73 -10.00 20.35
N ILE A 109 1.51 -8.75 19.97
CA ILE A 109 1.98 -8.21 18.68
C ILE A 109 3.50 -8.29 18.66
N PRO A 110 4.11 -9.05 17.73
CA PRO A 110 5.56 -9.13 17.65
C PRO A 110 6.15 -7.80 17.17
N VAL A 111 7.40 -7.56 17.50
CA VAL A 111 8.15 -6.34 17.14
C VAL A 111 9.21 -6.67 16.09
N GLY A 112 9.71 -5.65 15.38
CA GLY A 112 10.74 -5.82 14.37
C GLY A 112 10.29 -6.64 13.17
N TYR A 113 11.18 -7.46 12.62
CA TYR A 113 10.94 -8.11 11.33
C TYR A 113 9.85 -9.19 11.39
N ASN A 114 9.59 -9.75 12.57
CA ASN A 114 8.48 -10.70 12.74
C ASN A 114 7.13 -10.04 12.48
N PHE A 115 6.97 -8.75 12.80
CA PHE A 115 5.77 -8.00 12.44
C PHE A 115 5.64 -7.86 10.92
N VAL A 116 6.74 -7.52 10.25
CA VAL A 116 6.80 -7.44 8.78
C VAL A 116 6.38 -8.76 8.14
N LEU A 117 6.86 -9.90 8.65
CA LEU A 117 6.51 -11.24 8.15
C LEU A 117 5.02 -11.55 8.29
N ILE A 118 4.36 -11.10 9.36
CA ILE A 118 2.90 -11.27 9.52
C ILE A 118 2.17 -10.45 8.46
N ILE A 119 2.52 -9.17 8.32
CA ILE A 119 1.88 -8.29 7.33
C ILE A 119 2.09 -8.84 5.91
N GLN A 120 3.31 -9.28 5.59
CA GLN A 120 3.64 -9.94 4.34
C GLN A 120 2.81 -11.21 4.12
N GLY A 121 2.71 -12.09 5.12
CA GLY A 121 1.94 -13.33 5.03
C GLY A 121 0.45 -13.09 4.76
N LEU A 122 -0.15 -12.10 5.45
CA LEU A 122 -1.54 -11.69 5.21
C LEU A 122 -1.72 -11.06 3.83
N ALA A 123 -0.77 -10.22 3.38
CA ALA A 123 -0.80 -9.62 2.05
C ALA A 123 -0.78 -10.70 0.95
N ILE A 124 0.10 -11.68 1.08
CA ILE A 124 0.22 -12.81 0.13
C ILE A 124 -1.04 -13.67 0.15
N LYS A 125 -1.61 -13.97 1.32
CA LYS A 125 -2.91 -14.68 1.41
C LYS A 125 -4.01 -13.92 0.69
N GLY A 126 -4.12 -12.61 0.88
CA GLY A 126 -5.09 -11.77 0.17
C GLY A 126 -4.90 -11.84 -1.35
N MET A 127 -3.66 -11.71 -1.83
CA MET A 127 -3.33 -11.80 -3.25
C MET A 127 -3.63 -13.20 -3.85
N ALA A 128 -3.41 -14.25 -3.06
CA ALA A 128 -3.78 -15.61 -3.46
C ALA A 128 -5.30 -15.74 -3.61
N GLN A 129 -6.09 -15.21 -2.67
CA GLN A 129 -7.55 -15.21 -2.77
C GLN A 129 -8.05 -14.42 -4.00
N GLU A 130 -7.42 -13.27 -4.33
CA GLU A 130 -7.73 -12.55 -5.57
C GLU A 130 -7.51 -13.42 -6.81
N THR A 131 -6.44 -14.22 -6.83
CA THR A 131 -6.13 -15.15 -7.93
C THR A 131 -7.17 -16.25 -8.04
N PHE A 132 -7.73 -16.70 -6.92
CA PHE A 132 -8.86 -17.64 -6.88
C PHE A 132 -10.23 -16.98 -7.15
N GLY A 133 -10.29 -15.66 -7.32
CA GLY A 133 -11.54 -14.92 -7.51
C GLY A 133 -12.37 -14.74 -6.24
N ASN A 134 -11.80 -15.02 -5.07
CA ASN A 134 -12.47 -14.88 -3.77
C ASN A 134 -12.15 -13.51 -3.16
N PHE A 135 -12.97 -12.51 -3.48
CA PHE A 135 -12.69 -11.11 -3.09
C PHE A 135 -13.28 -10.70 -1.73
N ASP A 136 -14.43 -11.26 -1.36
CA ASP A 136 -15.25 -10.83 -0.21
C ASP A 136 -15.61 -12.02 0.71
N GLY A 137 -16.15 -11.73 1.88
CA GLY A 137 -16.47 -12.72 2.91
C GLY A 137 -15.33 -12.91 3.91
N ALA A 138 -15.58 -13.74 4.94
CA ALA A 138 -14.66 -13.92 6.07
C ALA A 138 -13.27 -14.43 5.67
N ASP A 139 -13.19 -15.24 4.61
CA ASP A 139 -11.94 -15.77 4.06
C ASP A 139 -11.57 -15.14 2.70
N GLY A 140 -12.23 -14.02 2.35
CA GLY A 140 -11.98 -13.29 1.11
C GLY A 140 -10.73 -12.41 1.17
N ALA A 141 -10.25 -11.95 0.02
CA ALA A 141 -9.06 -11.09 -0.08
C ALA A 141 -9.14 -9.84 0.83
N ILE A 142 -10.30 -9.18 0.88
CA ILE A 142 -10.51 -7.97 1.69
C ILE A 142 -10.37 -8.23 3.18
N ALA A 143 -10.81 -9.39 3.68
CA ALA A 143 -10.72 -9.71 5.11
C ALA A 143 -9.26 -9.70 5.59
N TYR A 144 -8.36 -10.27 4.78
CA TYR A 144 -6.93 -10.26 5.09
C TYR A 144 -6.31 -8.86 5.02
N TYR A 145 -6.75 -8.04 4.05
CA TYR A 145 -6.29 -6.64 3.97
C TYR A 145 -6.79 -5.78 5.12
N ASP A 146 -8.05 -5.94 5.52
CA ASP A 146 -8.61 -5.24 6.67
C ASP A 146 -7.94 -5.68 7.99
N GLN A 147 -7.57 -6.95 8.10
CA GLN A 147 -6.77 -7.44 9.22
C GLN A 147 -5.41 -6.76 9.29
N VAL A 148 -4.72 -6.58 8.16
CA VAL A 148 -3.46 -5.81 8.09
C VAL A 148 -3.67 -4.37 8.54
N VAL A 149 -4.71 -3.69 8.05
CA VAL A 149 -5.02 -2.30 8.45
C VAL A 149 -5.30 -2.20 9.95
N ALA A 150 -6.04 -3.16 10.52
CA ALA A 150 -6.31 -3.22 11.96
C ALA A 150 -5.02 -3.42 12.79
N LEU A 151 -4.13 -4.31 12.36
CA LEU A 151 -2.85 -4.54 13.02
C LEU A 151 -1.94 -3.31 12.97
N LEU A 152 -1.89 -2.62 11.82
CA LEU A 152 -1.12 -1.39 11.66
C LEU A 152 -1.66 -0.25 12.53
N ALA A 153 -2.98 -0.13 12.68
CA ALA A 153 -3.61 0.87 13.55
C ALA A 153 -3.27 0.64 15.03
N GLN A 154 -3.15 -0.63 15.46
CA GLN A 154 -2.70 -0.98 16.81
C GLN A 154 -1.21 -0.71 17.02
N TYR A 155 -0.42 -0.58 15.95
CA TYR A 155 1.04 -0.55 15.99
C TYR A 155 1.61 0.62 15.17
N SER A 156 1.48 1.84 15.69
CA SER A 156 1.84 3.09 15.00
C SER A 156 3.31 3.54 15.12
N GLY A 157 4.16 2.74 15.78
CA GLY A 157 5.52 3.14 16.15
C GLY A 157 6.63 2.80 15.16
N GLU A 158 6.48 1.74 14.34
CA GLU A 158 7.55 1.26 13.46
C GLU A 158 7.42 1.82 12.02
N LYS A 159 8.51 2.40 11.52
CA LYS A 159 8.59 3.04 10.18
C LYS A 159 9.64 2.36 9.29
N GLN A 160 9.60 1.04 9.25
CA GLN A 160 10.59 0.24 8.55
C GLN A 160 10.29 0.19 7.04
N GLU A 161 11.32 0.06 6.23
CA GLU A 161 11.19 0.08 4.76
C GLU A 161 10.40 -1.12 4.24
N GLN A 162 10.68 -2.32 4.75
CA GLN A 162 9.93 -3.52 4.34
C GLN A 162 8.47 -3.45 4.78
N LEU A 163 8.19 -2.90 5.97
CA LEU A 163 6.82 -2.67 6.41
C LEU A 163 6.08 -1.71 5.48
N ALA A 164 6.74 -0.62 5.05
CA ALA A 164 6.17 0.33 4.10
C ALA A 164 5.83 -0.33 2.75
N ASN A 165 6.70 -1.21 2.22
CA ASN A 165 6.45 -1.95 0.98
C ASN A 165 5.16 -2.78 1.05
N TRP A 166 5.04 -3.64 2.06
CA TRP A 166 3.87 -4.52 2.19
C TRP A 166 2.60 -3.76 2.57
N THR A 167 2.73 -2.71 3.38
CA THR A 167 1.59 -1.84 3.72
C THR A 167 1.05 -1.12 2.49
N GLU A 168 1.94 -0.63 1.62
CA GLU A 168 1.55 0.02 0.37
C GLU A 168 0.84 -0.95 -0.56
N ASP A 169 1.35 -2.17 -0.75
CA ASP A 169 0.71 -3.20 -1.57
C ASP A 169 -0.70 -3.53 -1.08
N VAL A 170 -0.87 -3.69 0.23
CA VAL A 170 -2.17 -3.99 0.83
C VAL A 170 -3.15 -2.84 0.66
N LEU A 171 -2.76 -1.62 1.03
CA LEU A 171 -3.64 -0.45 0.92
C LEU A 171 -3.99 -0.13 -0.55
N TYR A 172 -3.03 -0.33 -1.46
CA TYR A 172 -3.23 -0.18 -2.89
C TYR A 172 -4.33 -1.10 -3.41
N ARG A 173 -4.20 -2.41 -3.11
CA ARG A 173 -5.15 -3.44 -3.54
C ARG A 173 -6.52 -3.29 -2.88
N ALA A 174 -6.54 -3.09 -1.55
CA ALA A 174 -7.76 -2.95 -0.79
C ALA A 174 -8.63 -1.79 -1.31
N SER A 175 -8.01 -0.64 -1.59
CA SER A 175 -8.73 0.53 -2.11
C SER A 175 -9.40 0.23 -3.45
N LEU A 176 -8.67 -0.37 -4.40
CA LEU A 176 -9.18 -0.68 -5.73
C LEU A 176 -10.24 -1.80 -5.72
N LEU A 177 -10.05 -2.84 -4.89
CA LEU A 177 -11.01 -3.93 -4.76
C LEU A 177 -12.32 -3.47 -4.11
N LYS A 178 -12.26 -2.65 -3.05
CA LYS A 178 -13.48 -2.13 -2.41
C LYS A 178 -14.31 -1.29 -3.38
N VAL A 179 -13.66 -0.52 -4.27
CA VAL A 179 -14.35 0.16 -5.37
C VAL A 179 -14.99 -0.85 -6.34
N ARG A 180 -14.28 -1.91 -6.73
CA ARG A 180 -14.81 -2.97 -7.62
C ARG A 180 -16.08 -3.61 -7.04
N LEU A 181 -16.09 -3.88 -5.73
CA LEU A 181 -17.21 -4.51 -5.05
C LEU A 181 -18.36 -3.55 -4.71
N GLY A 182 -18.18 -2.25 -4.92
CA GLY A 182 -19.20 -1.25 -4.58
C GLY A 182 -19.30 -0.94 -3.09
N ASP A 183 -18.32 -1.32 -2.27
CA ASP A 183 -18.24 -0.92 -0.86
C ASP A 183 -17.80 0.53 -0.75
N VAL A 184 -18.76 1.46 -0.82
CA VAL A 184 -18.49 2.90 -0.79
C VAL A 184 -17.78 3.34 0.49
N ARG A 185 -18.24 2.84 1.65
CA ARG A 185 -17.68 3.22 2.95
C ARG A 185 -16.25 2.73 3.07
N GLY A 186 -16.03 1.44 2.84
CA GLY A 186 -14.71 0.85 2.98
C GLY A 186 -13.73 1.36 1.92
N ALA A 187 -14.17 1.65 0.70
CA ALA A 187 -13.33 2.25 -0.33
C ALA A 187 -12.87 3.66 0.06
N LEU A 188 -13.78 4.54 0.50
CA LEU A 188 -13.42 5.89 0.98
C LEU A 188 -12.44 5.80 2.16
N GLN A 189 -12.68 4.89 3.10
CA GLN A 189 -11.78 4.68 4.24
C GLN A 189 -10.40 4.19 3.78
N ALA A 190 -10.33 3.19 2.91
CA ALA A 190 -9.07 2.63 2.41
C ALA A 190 -8.25 3.69 1.65
N PHE A 191 -8.90 4.49 0.79
CA PHE A 191 -8.25 5.58 0.09
C PHE A 191 -7.68 6.64 1.03
N ARG A 192 -8.46 7.06 2.04
CA ARG A 192 -8.01 8.02 3.07
C ARG A 192 -6.84 7.46 3.88
N THR A 193 -6.87 6.17 4.22
CA THR A 193 -5.75 5.50 4.88
C THR A 193 -4.51 5.51 3.99
N TYR A 194 -4.62 5.16 2.70
CA TYR A 194 -3.50 5.25 1.76
C TYR A 194 -2.93 6.67 1.68
N GLN A 195 -3.79 7.69 1.54
CA GLN A 195 -3.40 9.10 1.51
C GLN A 195 -2.64 9.47 2.79
N HIS A 196 -3.16 9.10 3.96
CA HIS A 196 -2.52 9.38 5.24
C HIS A 196 -1.09 8.82 5.29
N TYR A 197 -0.90 7.54 4.98
CA TYR A 197 0.42 6.90 4.93
C TYR A 197 1.35 7.57 3.91
N SER A 198 0.82 7.90 2.73
CA SER A 198 1.57 8.59 1.67
C SER A 198 2.09 9.96 2.09
N THR A 199 1.40 10.68 2.98
CA THR A 199 1.80 12.02 3.41
C THR A 199 2.56 12.05 4.74
N SER A 200 2.31 11.08 5.64
CA SER A 200 2.83 11.11 7.01
C SER A 200 4.02 10.17 7.25
N SER A 201 4.09 9.08 6.49
CA SER A 201 4.94 7.94 6.82
C SER A 201 5.89 7.54 5.70
N TRP A 202 5.45 7.60 4.45
CA TRP A 202 6.26 7.22 3.30
C TRP A 202 7.02 8.42 2.72
N GLY A 203 8.25 8.18 2.24
CA GLY A 203 9.06 9.23 1.59
C GLY A 203 8.43 9.75 0.30
N GLU A 204 8.81 10.95 -0.14
CA GLU A 204 8.21 11.63 -1.30
C GLU A 204 8.29 10.82 -2.60
N LYS A 205 9.40 10.11 -2.82
CA LYS A 205 9.67 9.33 -4.04
C LYS A 205 9.18 7.88 -3.97
N PHE A 206 8.55 7.48 -2.87
CA PHE A 206 8.17 6.10 -2.64
C PHE A 206 6.96 5.72 -3.51
N ARG A 207 7.13 4.74 -4.41
CA ARG A 207 6.06 4.14 -5.23
C ARG A 207 5.21 5.15 -6.02
N LEU A 208 5.84 6.18 -6.59
CA LEU A 208 5.15 7.28 -7.29
C LEU A 208 4.12 6.83 -8.34
N ASN A 209 4.43 5.80 -9.14
CA ASN A 209 3.49 5.28 -10.15
C ASN A 209 2.20 4.71 -9.53
N LYS A 210 2.30 3.99 -8.40
CA LYS A 210 1.11 3.48 -7.71
C LYS A 210 0.34 4.59 -7.01
N ARG A 211 1.03 5.58 -6.43
CA ARG A 211 0.38 6.79 -5.88
C ARG A 211 -0.43 7.51 -6.95
N ALA A 212 0.13 7.64 -8.16
CA ALA A 212 -0.57 8.25 -9.29
C ALA A 212 -1.89 7.53 -9.59
N VAL A 213 -1.87 6.19 -9.62
CA VAL A 213 -3.06 5.37 -9.84
C VAL A 213 -4.08 5.55 -8.71
N ILE A 214 -3.63 5.52 -7.45
CA ILE A 214 -4.52 5.65 -6.30
C ILE A 214 -5.17 7.03 -6.26
N PHE A 215 -4.41 8.11 -6.39
CA PHE A 215 -4.98 9.46 -6.34
C PHE A 215 -5.94 9.72 -7.49
N MET A 216 -5.61 9.29 -8.72
CA MET A 216 -6.54 9.39 -9.84
C MET A 216 -7.84 8.62 -9.60
N ASN A 217 -7.76 7.37 -9.13
CA ASN A 217 -8.96 6.57 -8.83
C ASN A 217 -9.74 7.14 -7.65
N PHE A 218 -9.06 7.68 -6.64
CA PHE A 218 -9.70 8.30 -5.49
C PHE A 218 -10.46 9.56 -5.91
N ILE A 219 -9.85 10.47 -6.68
CA ILE A 219 -10.51 11.67 -7.23
C ILE A 219 -11.78 11.28 -8.00
N LYS A 220 -11.65 10.34 -8.96
CA LYS A 220 -12.79 9.82 -9.74
C LYS A 220 -13.90 9.26 -8.85
N PHE A 221 -13.52 8.46 -7.85
CA PHE A 221 -14.46 7.82 -6.94
C PHE A 221 -15.15 8.82 -6.00
N LEU A 222 -14.41 9.82 -5.50
CA LEU A 222 -14.90 10.87 -4.64
C LEU A 222 -15.92 11.74 -5.37
N SER A 223 -15.61 12.17 -6.59
CA SER A 223 -16.54 12.93 -7.43
C SER A 223 -17.80 12.14 -7.78
N LYS A 224 -17.65 10.86 -8.12
CA LYS A 224 -18.78 9.96 -8.39
C LYS A 224 -19.70 9.82 -7.17
N THR A 225 -19.14 9.48 -6.01
CA THR A 225 -19.93 9.29 -4.78
C THR A 225 -20.62 10.57 -4.32
N TYR A 226 -20.01 11.74 -4.57
CA TYR A 226 -20.64 13.02 -4.29
C TYR A 226 -21.83 13.31 -5.23
N GLN A 227 -21.68 13.08 -6.54
CA GLN A 227 -22.77 13.22 -7.52
C GLN A 227 -23.93 12.27 -7.21
N GLU A 228 -23.63 11.03 -6.80
CA GLU A 228 -24.60 10.00 -6.42
C GLU A 228 -25.20 10.22 -5.02
N LYS A 229 -24.77 11.25 -4.28
CA LYS A 229 -25.17 11.56 -2.89
C LYS A 229 -24.89 10.41 -1.89
N THR A 230 -23.90 9.57 -2.20
CA THR A 230 -23.42 8.46 -1.36
C THR A 230 -22.10 8.79 -0.65
N TYR A 231 -21.53 9.98 -0.89
CA TYR A 231 -20.32 10.45 -0.23
C TYR A 231 -20.47 10.52 1.29
N ILE A 232 -19.46 9.98 1.99
CA ILE A 232 -19.39 9.95 3.46
C ILE A 232 -18.19 10.80 3.89
N PRO A 233 -18.41 11.92 4.62
CA PRO A 233 -17.32 12.73 5.17
C PRO A 233 -16.36 11.93 6.08
N PRO A 234 -15.08 12.31 6.18
CA PRO A 234 -14.07 11.62 7.00
C PRO A 234 -14.35 11.70 8.51
N SER A 235 -15.09 12.71 8.97
CA SER A 235 -15.49 12.87 10.37
C SER A 235 -17.01 12.93 10.47
N GLU A 236 -17.60 12.23 11.43
CA GLU A 236 -19.04 12.33 11.67
C GLU A 236 -19.41 13.72 12.21
N PRO A 237 -20.52 14.31 11.76
CA PRO A 237 -21.03 15.56 12.33
C PRO A 237 -21.42 15.31 13.79
N THR A 238 -20.92 16.10 14.73
CA THR A 238 -21.32 16.01 16.15
C THR A 238 -22.80 16.37 16.33
N ALA A 239 -23.44 15.89 17.41
CA ALA A 239 -24.87 16.07 17.71
C ALA A 239 -25.40 17.53 17.64
N PHE A 240 -24.51 18.52 17.64
CA PHE A 240 -24.82 19.94 17.44
C PHE A 240 -25.21 20.32 15.99
N THR A 241 -25.15 19.41 15.02
CA THR A 241 -25.17 19.73 13.58
C THR A 241 -26.26 19.00 12.76
N LEU A 242 -27.20 18.30 13.43
CA LEU A 242 -28.08 17.32 12.80
C LEU A 242 -29.18 17.88 11.88
N ASN A 243 -29.63 19.13 12.05
CA ASN A 243 -30.90 19.55 11.42
C ASN A 243 -30.79 20.56 10.26
N GLU A 244 -29.68 21.31 10.12
CA GLU A 244 -29.55 22.33 9.04
C GLU A 244 -28.16 22.38 8.36
N GLN A 245 -27.16 21.64 8.86
CA GLN A 245 -25.75 21.81 8.44
C GLN A 245 -25.21 20.74 7.49
N SER A 246 -25.95 19.65 7.20
CA SER A 246 -25.55 18.67 6.17
C SER A 246 -25.46 19.28 4.77
N ALA A 247 -26.23 20.34 4.49
CA ALA A 247 -26.22 21.08 3.23
C ALA A 247 -24.96 21.95 3.01
N ILE A 248 -24.22 22.27 4.07
CA ILE A 248 -23.01 23.12 4.00
C ILE A 248 -21.76 22.31 4.33
N TYR A 249 -21.80 21.51 5.40
CA TYR A 249 -20.68 20.70 5.87
C TYR A 249 -20.24 19.69 4.81
N THR A 250 -21.16 18.86 4.31
CA THR A 250 -20.81 17.81 3.35
C THR A 250 -20.21 18.38 2.06
N PRO A 251 -20.78 19.43 1.42
CA PRO A 251 -20.15 20.10 0.28
C PRO A 251 -18.80 20.74 0.60
N HIS A 252 -18.66 21.37 1.77
CA HIS A 252 -17.39 21.98 2.18
C HIS A 252 -16.30 20.94 2.39
N THR A 253 -16.57 19.87 3.13
CA THR A 253 -15.59 18.81 3.37
C THR A 253 -15.22 18.09 2.08
N PHE A 254 -16.19 17.82 1.20
CA PHE A 254 -15.91 17.29 -0.14
C PHE A 254 -14.95 18.20 -0.93
N ARG A 255 -15.20 19.51 -0.95
CA ARG A 255 -14.32 20.49 -1.62
C ARG A 255 -12.90 20.43 -1.09
N VAL A 256 -12.73 20.45 0.23
CA VAL A 256 -11.41 20.41 0.87
C VAL A 256 -10.66 19.12 0.51
N GLU A 257 -11.36 17.98 0.59
CA GLU A 257 -10.77 16.68 0.28
C GLU A 257 -10.38 16.57 -1.20
N LEU A 258 -11.27 16.97 -2.11
CA LEU A 258 -11.03 16.93 -3.56
C LEU A 258 -9.88 17.84 -4.00
N THR A 259 -9.85 19.09 -3.52
CA THR A 259 -8.76 20.03 -3.82
C THR A 259 -7.42 19.50 -3.30
N SER A 260 -7.39 18.96 -2.08
CA SER A 260 -6.18 18.36 -1.52
C SER A 260 -5.68 17.18 -2.37
N LEU A 261 -6.58 16.33 -2.87
CA LEU A 261 -6.22 15.21 -3.72
C LEU A 261 -5.66 15.64 -5.07
N HIS A 262 -6.25 16.66 -5.70
CA HIS A 262 -5.71 17.22 -6.94
C HIS A 262 -4.28 17.73 -6.75
N THR A 263 -3.99 18.47 -5.68
CA THR A 263 -2.63 18.91 -5.35
C THR A 263 -1.67 17.74 -5.13
N LEU A 264 -2.09 16.69 -4.42
CA LEU A 264 -1.26 15.51 -4.22
C LEU A 264 -0.97 14.77 -5.53
N TYR A 265 -1.97 14.64 -6.40
CA TYR A 265 -1.82 14.01 -7.68
C TYR A 265 -0.91 14.80 -8.61
N GLU A 266 -1.07 16.14 -8.64
CA GLU A 266 -0.20 17.05 -9.38
C GLU A 266 1.28 16.87 -9.01
N ASN A 267 1.58 16.88 -7.70
CA ASN A 267 2.93 16.69 -7.17
C ASN A 267 3.55 15.35 -7.58
N VAL A 268 2.73 14.31 -7.70
CA VAL A 268 3.19 13.00 -8.17
C VAL A 268 3.43 13.03 -9.68
N LEU A 269 2.55 13.67 -10.47
CA LEU A 269 2.73 13.79 -11.91
C LEU A 269 3.99 14.56 -12.27
N TYR A 270 4.30 15.68 -11.61
CA TYR A 270 5.55 16.42 -11.86
C TYR A 270 6.81 15.56 -11.69
N GLN A 271 6.77 14.55 -10.83
CA GLN A 271 7.93 13.70 -10.56
C GLN A 271 8.09 12.52 -11.53
N ILE A 272 6.99 12.04 -12.13
CA ILE A 272 7.00 10.86 -13.01
C ILE A 272 6.79 11.19 -14.48
N THR A 273 6.41 12.42 -14.79
CA THR A 273 6.22 12.89 -16.16
C THR A 273 7.42 13.69 -16.63
N SER A 274 7.64 13.69 -17.93
CA SER A 274 8.63 14.53 -18.61
C SER A 274 7.97 15.19 -19.80
N PHE A 275 8.58 16.27 -20.29
CA PHE A 275 8.09 16.99 -21.46
C PHE A 275 7.99 16.04 -22.67
N PRO A 276 6.82 15.92 -23.31
CA PRO A 276 6.65 15.00 -24.42
C PRO A 276 7.49 15.42 -25.63
N LYS A 277 8.05 14.46 -26.36
CA LYS A 277 8.70 14.76 -27.65
C LYS A 277 7.64 15.13 -28.69
N ALA A 278 8.08 15.70 -29.82
CA ALA A 278 7.19 15.99 -30.94
C ALA A 278 6.40 14.74 -31.37
N GLY A 279 5.06 14.82 -31.31
CA GLY A 279 4.15 13.71 -31.63
C GLY A 279 3.81 12.78 -30.46
N GLU A 280 4.44 12.96 -29.30
CA GLU A 280 4.08 12.24 -28.08
C GLU A 280 3.06 13.02 -27.24
N ILE A 281 2.26 12.29 -26.46
CA ILE A 281 1.24 12.88 -25.58
C ILE A 281 1.36 12.25 -24.21
N ASN A 282 1.33 13.09 -23.18
CA ASN A 282 1.28 12.61 -21.81
C ASN A 282 -0.16 12.33 -21.38
N ARG A 283 -0.61 11.08 -21.52
CA ARG A 283 -1.99 10.66 -21.22
C ARG A 283 -2.40 10.97 -19.77
N ARG A 284 -1.50 10.81 -18.81
CA ARG A 284 -1.79 11.08 -17.39
C ARG A 284 -2.13 12.54 -17.13
N VAL A 285 -1.40 13.44 -17.78
CA VAL A 285 -1.65 14.89 -17.69
C VAL A 285 -3.00 15.23 -18.33
N LEU A 286 -3.30 14.67 -19.51
CA LEU A 286 -4.60 14.88 -20.14
C LEU A 286 -5.76 14.38 -19.29
N GLU A 287 -5.67 13.15 -18.78
CA GLU A 287 -6.70 12.58 -17.90
C GLU A 287 -6.89 13.42 -16.62
N MET A 288 -5.80 13.96 -16.07
CA MET A 288 -5.88 14.88 -14.92
C MET A 288 -6.67 16.15 -15.27
N VAL A 289 -6.34 16.78 -16.40
CA VAL A 289 -6.98 18.02 -16.84
C VAL A 289 -8.47 17.77 -17.12
N ASP A 290 -8.80 16.68 -17.81
CA ASP A 290 -10.19 16.30 -18.07
C ASP A 290 -10.96 16.06 -16.75
N GLN A 291 -10.34 15.38 -15.79
CA GLN A 291 -10.95 15.13 -14.48
C GLN A 291 -11.17 16.43 -13.69
N ILE A 292 -10.19 17.34 -13.67
CA ILE A 292 -10.31 18.67 -13.05
C ILE A 292 -11.49 19.43 -13.64
N MET A 293 -11.63 19.43 -14.96
CA MET A 293 -12.72 20.14 -15.64
C MET A 293 -14.09 19.52 -15.32
N SER A 294 -14.16 18.19 -15.24
CA SER A 294 -15.37 17.50 -14.78
C SER A 294 -15.72 17.89 -13.34
N ASP A 295 -14.74 17.86 -12.44
CA ASP A 295 -14.91 18.18 -11.02
C ASP A 295 -15.31 19.64 -10.79
N TRP A 296 -14.80 20.56 -11.62
CA TRP A 296 -15.19 21.96 -11.60
C TRP A 296 -16.71 22.17 -11.78
N VAL A 297 -17.30 21.38 -12.68
CA VAL A 297 -18.76 21.39 -12.92
C VAL A 297 -19.50 20.85 -11.70
N VAL A 298 -18.98 19.78 -11.06
CA VAL A 298 -19.53 19.23 -9.81
C VAL A 298 -19.51 20.26 -8.68
N LEU A 299 -18.51 21.13 -8.67
CA LEU A 299 -18.34 22.20 -7.71
C LEU A 299 -19.14 23.47 -8.05
N ASN A 300 -20.07 23.43 -9.00
CA ASN A 300 -20.86 24.59 -9.45
C ASN A 300 -20.00 25.82 -9.82
N GLY A 301 -18.83 25.58 -10.41
CA GLY A 301 -18.04 26.66 -11.00
C GLY A 301 -17.18 27.47 -10.04
N GLY A 302 -16.88 26.95 -8.84
CA GLY A 302 -15.83 27.42 -7.90
C GLY A 302 -15.59 28.94 -7.78
N THR A 303 -14.43 29.33 -7.27
CA THR A 303 -13.96 30.72 -7.28
C THR A 303 -12.94 30.93 -8.40
N THR A 304 -12.90 32.11 -9.01
CA THR A 304 -11.93 32.45 -10.07
C THR A 304 -10.47 32.24 -9.66
N THR A 305 -10.15 32.27 -8.36
CA THR A 305 -8.84 31.94 -7.80
C THR A 305 -8.52 30.44 -7.91
N GLU A 306 -9.50 29.57 -7.63
CA GLU A 306 -9.37 28.12 -7.80
C GLU A 306 -9.24 27.77 -9.28
N MET A 307 -10.00 28.43 -10.16
CA MET A 307 -9.86 28.29 -11.61
C MET A 307 -8.47 28.74 -12.10
N ARG A 308 -7.93 29.83 -11.56
CA ARG A 308 -6.60 30.35 -11.94
C ARG A 308 -5.48 29.40 -11.54
N GLY A 309 -5.55 28.81 -10.34
CA GLY A 309 -4.61 27.76 -9.93
C GLY A 309 -4.61 26.59 -10.91
N LEU A 310 -5.79 26.12 -11.33
CA LEU A 310 -5.94 25.01 -12.29
C LEU A 310 -5.47 25.35 -13.71
N VAL A 311 -5.57 26.61 -14.14
CA VAL A 311 -5.09 27.08 -15.46
C VAL A 311 -3.57 27.26 -15.49
N GLU A 312 -2.94 27.61 -14.36
CA GLU A 312 -1.47 27.68 -14.25
C GLU A 312 -0.83 26.28 -14.39
N VAL A 313 -1.44 25.23 -13.80
CA VAL A 313 -1.03 23.82 -14.01
C VAL A 313 -1.05 23.43 -15.48
N ARG A 314 -2.06 23.90 -16.23
CA ARG A 314 -2.19 23.66 -17.68
C ARG A 314 -1.07 24.33 -18.48
N SER A 315 -0.49 25.42 -17.97
CA SER A 315 0.55 26.17 -18.65
C SER A 315 1.95 25.56 -18.43
N LEU A 316 2.22 24.99 -17.26
CA LEU A 316 3.53 24.42 -16.94
C LEU A 316 3.76 23.00 -17.50
N LEU A 317 2.70 22.30 -17.91
CA LEU A 317 2.78 20.94 -18.46
C LEU A 317 2.58 20.88 -19.99
N ILE A 318 2.23 22.01 -20.62
CA ILE A 318 1.97 22.11 -22.07
C ILE A 318 3.01 22.98 -22.80
N PHE A 319 3.79 23.79 -22.07
CA PHE A 319 4.91 24.57 -22.62
C PHE A 319 6.27 24.02 -22.24
#